data_AF-A0A259CIW9-F1
#
_entry.id   AF-A0A259CIW9-F1
#
_cell.length_a   1.000
_cell.length_b   1.000
_cell.length_c   1.000
_cell.angle_alpha   90.00
_cell.angle_beta   90.00
_cell.angle_gamma   90.00
#
_symmetry.space_group_name_H-M   'P 1'
#
loop_
_entity.id
_entity.type
_entity.pdbx_description
1 polymer ?
#
loop_
_entity_poly.entity_id
_entity_poly.type
_entity_poly.pdbx_seq_one_letter_code
_entity_poly.pdbx_strand_id
1 'polypeptide(L)' 'MQGDGPDLGGPVEFRSGVEIGFIANNGLRFGLSYDHRSNGGIYEDNPGLETVQLRLSVPF' A
#
# COMPACT_ATOMS: atom_id res chain seq x y z
N MET A 1 -11.87 3.54 -13.20
CA MET A 1 -11.88 2.13 -13.65
C MET A 1 -11.29 1.31 -12.51
N GLN A 2 -11.90 0.18 -12.18
CA GLN A 2 -11.30 -0.75 -11.23
C GLN A 2 -10.00 -1.29 -11.85
N GLY A 3 -8.90 -1.25 -11.10
CA GLY A 3 -7.67 -1.93 -11.54
C GLY A 3 -7.82 -3.44 -11.42
N ASP A 4 -6.76 -4.21 -11.72
CA ASP A 4 -6.76 -5.68 -11.61
C ASP A 4 -6.79 -6.22 -10.16
N GLY A 5 -7.13 -5.36 -9.19
CA GLY A 5 -7.29 -5.72 -7.79
C GLY A 5 -8.68 -6.28 -7.49
N PRO A 6 -8.86 -6.94 -6.35
CA PRO A 6 -10.17 -7.39 -5.89
C PRO A 6 -11.12 -6.20 -5.71
N ASP A 7 -12.41 -6.44 -5.98
CA ASP A 7 -13.45 -5.47 -5.68
C ASP A 7 -13.66 -5.41 -4.15
N LEU A 8 -13.52 -4.21 -3.58
CA LEU A 8 -13.71 -3.96 -2.15
C LEU A 8 -15.15 -3.49 -1.84
N GLY A 9 -16.08 -3.70 -2.76
CA GLY A 9 -17.53 -3.54 -2.55
C GLY A 9 -18.04 -2.10 -2.69
N GLY A 10 -17.17 -1.09 -2.71
CA GLY A 10 -17.58 0.30 -2.88
C GLY A 10 -16.43 1.31 -2.90
N PRO A 11 -16.74 2.60 -3.05
CA PRO A 11 -15.74 3.64 -3.33
C PRO A 11 -14.95 4.15 -2.12
N VAL A 12 -15.38 3.86 -0.88
CA VAL A 12 -14.70 4.29 0.35
C VAL A 12 -13.90 3.14 0.94
N GLU A 13 -12.60 3.34 1.10
CA GLU A 13 -11.66 2.34 1.59
C GLU A 13 -10.72 2.95 2.64
N PHE A 14 -10.29 2.14 3.61
CA PHE A 14 -9.28 2.46 4.60
C PHE A 14 -7.99 1.74 4.26
N ARG A 15 -6.85 2.44 4.44
CA ARG A 15 -5.51 1.88 4.29
C ARG A 15 -4.75 2.01 5.60
N SER A 16 -4.23 0.90 6.09
CA SER A 16 -3.32 0.84 7.24
C SER A 16 -2.04 0.14 6.82
N GLY A 17 -0.89 0.67 7.20
CA GLY A 17 0.38 0.06 6.82
C GLY A 17 1.57 0.56 7.62
N VAL A 18 2.71 -0.06 7.37
CA VAL A 18 4.01 0.26 7.98
C VAL A 18 5.08 0.28 6.89
N GLU A 19 6.06 1.17 7.04
CA GLU A 19 7.21 1.28 6.15
C GLU A 19 8.50 1.36 6.98
N ILE A 20 9.52 0.62 6.56
CA ILE A 20 10.88 0.74 7.07
C ILE A 20 11.75 1.29 5.95
N GLY A 21 12.48 2.37 6.25
CA GLY A 21 13.36 3.06 5.32
C GLY A 21 14.82 2.96 5.71
N PHE A 22 15.70 2.89 4.71
CA PHE A 22 17.15 3.01 4.86
C PHE A 22 17.70 4.05 3.88
N ILE A 23 18.59 4.92 4.37
CA ILE A 23 19.29 5.90 3.55
C ILE A 23 20.77 5.54 3.55
N ALA A 24 21.32 5.29 2.36
CA ALA A 24 22.73 5.01 2.17
C ALA A 24 23.58 6.29 2.17
N ASN A 25 24.89 6.16 2.39
CA ASN A 25 25.82 7.30 2.46
C ASN A 25 25.88 8.13 1.17
N ASN A 26 25.55 7.53 0.02
CA ASN A 26 25.46 8.21 -1.28
C ASN A 26 24.08 8.86 -1.53
N GLY A 27 23.21 8.92 -0.51
CA GLY A 27 21.89 9.52 -0.57
C GLY A 27 20.80 8.64 -1.19
N LEU A 28 21.13 7.45 -1.70
CA LEU A 28 20.11 6.48 -2.14
C LEU A 28 19.18 6.12 -0.98
N ARG A 29 17.87 6.09 -1.25
CA ARG A 29 16.86 5.71 -0.26
C ARG A 29 16.14 4.45 -0.68
N PHE A 30 16.08 3.49 0.23
CA PHE A 30 15.35 2.24 0.09
C PHE A 30 14.19 2.23 1.07
N GLY A 31 13.02 1.80 0.63
CA GLY A 31 11.85 1.59 1.48
C GLY A 31 11.26 0.22 1.22
N LEU A 32 10.95 -0.52 2.29
CA LEU A 32 10.10 -1.70 2.24
C LEU A 32 8.84 -1.38 3.03
N SER A 33 7.68 -1.50 2.39
CA SER A 33 6.40 -1.28 3.04
C SER A 33 5.42 -2.41 2.80
N TYR A 34 4.51 -2.53 3.76
CA TYR A 34 3.37 -3.42 3.72
C TYR A 34 2.14 -2.64 4.16
N ASP A 35 1.05 -2.80 3.42
CA ASP A 35 -0.23 -2.20 3.78
C ASP A 35 -1.40 -3.14 3.47
N HIS A 36 -2.41 -3.02 4.33
CA HIS A 36 -3.73 -3.62 4.18
C HIS A 36 -4.74 -2.54 3.80
N ARG A 37 -5.60 -2.85 2.83
CA ARG A 37 -6.75 -2.04 2.42
C ARG A 37 -8.05 -2.81 2.58
N SER A 38 -9.07 -2.16 3.12
CA SER A 38 -10.41 -2.72 3.27
C SER A 38 -11.48 -1.63 3.37
N ASN A 39 -12.75 -1.97 3.24
CA ASN A 39 -13.85 -1.01 3.41
C ASN A 39 -14.32 -0.84 4.87
N GLY A 40 -13.68 -1.51 5.84
CA GLY A 40 -14.03 -1.40 7.26
C GLY A 40 -15.41 -1.94 7.65
N GLY A 41 -16.06 -2.73 6.80
CA GLY A 41 -17.42 -3.25 7.02
C GLY A 41 -18.54 -2.29 6.61
N ILE A 42 -18.24 -1.27 5.81
CA ILE A 42 -19.25 -0.32 5.29
C ILE A 42 -20.10 -0.96 4.19
N TYR A 43 -19.53 -1.92 3.45
CA TYR A 43 -20.20 -2.66 2.37
C TYR A 43 -20.23 -4.16 2.67
N GLU A 44 -21.12 -4.90 2.00
CA GLU A 44 -21.29 -6.35 2.21
C GLU A 44 -20.04 -7.14 1.80
N ASP A 45 -19.48 -6.84 0.63
CA ASP A 45 -18.26 -7.48 0.12
C ASP A 45 -17.01 -6.75 0.61
N ASN A 46 -16.10 -7.47 1.27
CA ASN A 46 -14.83 -6.92 1.73
C ASN A 46 -13.74 -8.02 1.77
N PRO A 47 -13.21 -8.45 0.61
CA PRO A 47 -12.15 -9.44 0.59
C PRO A 47 -10.84 -8.91 1.18
N GLY A 48 -10.70 -7.59 1.26
CA GLY A 48 -9.45 -6.92 1.61
C GLY A 48 -8.40 -6.99 0.49
N LEU A 49 -7.36 -6.18 0.61
CA LEU A 49 -6.24 -6.16 -0.32
C LEU A 49 -4.92 -5.91 0.44
N GLU A 50 -4.02 -6.88 0.36
CA GLU A 50 -2.66 -6.77 0.89
C GLU A 50 -1.71 -6.28 -0.20
N THR A 51 -0.81 -5.37 0.15
CA THR A 51 0.21 -4.87 -0.78
C THR A 51 1.58 -4.84 -0.11
N VAL A 52 2.60 -5.36 -0.79
CA VAL A 52 4.02 -5.21 -0.43
C VAL A 52 4.69 -4.34 -1.48
N GLN A 53 5.45 -3.32 -1.06
CA GLN A 53 6.10 -2.38 -1.96
C GLN A 53 7.58 -2.25 -1.65
N LEU A 54 8.39 -2.20 -2.71
CA LEU A 54 9.79 -1.78 -2.66
C LEU A 54 9.92 -0.41 -3.31
N ARG A 55 10.51 0.53 -2.59
CA ARG A 55 10.76 1.90 -3.07
C ARG A 55 12.27 2.12 -3.19
N LEU A 56 12.70 2.59 -4.36
CA LEU A 56 14.04 3.14 -4.58
C LEU A 56 13.91 4.61 -4.94
N SER A 57 14.64 5.48 -4.25
CA SER A 57 14.75 6.91 -4.60
C SER A 57 16.21 7.26 -4.84
N VAL A 58 16.48 7.81 -6.03
CA VAL A 58 17.81 8.24 -6.45
C VAL A 58 17.88 9.77 -6.31
N PRO A 59 18.82 10.31 -5.51
CA PRO A 59 19.01 11.75 -5.42
C PRO A 59 19.57 12.28 -6.75
N PHE A 60 19.08 13.44 -7.18
CA PHE A 60 19.54 14.17 -8.36
C PHE A 60 20.38 15.39 -7.97
#